data_AF-A0A1A9RV89-F1
#
_entry.id   AF-A0A1A9RV89-F1
#
_cell.length_a   1.000
_cell.length_b   1.000
_cell.length_c   1.000
_cell.angle_alpha   90.00
_cell.angle_beta   90.00
_cell.angle_gamma   90.00
#
_symmetry.space_group_name_H-M   'P 1'
#
loop_
_entity.id
_entity.type
_entity.pdbx_description
1 polymer ?
#
loop_
_entity_poly.entity_id
_entity_poly.type
_entity_poly.pdbx_seq_one_letter_code
_entity_poly.pdbx_strand_id
1 'polypeptide(L)'
;MAQNAAANVRQLDDLGYGLEWLPEPPKPDIPDHTPPEVLPSLLEAEKLFLLGDDFARSAGNAYRSAVEAALSLKDTESKDKNLNWRINRLVKDGVLTVEMGDFAHHIRQLGNDASHSLLDFTPQDLVQLRLFTKMLIMYLFTLPGMIPAEVPDAT
;
A
#
# COMPACT_ATOMS: atom_id res chain seq x y z
N MET A 1 -4.05 24.76 -58.61
CA MET A 1 -3.47 23.56 -57.96
C MET A 1 -3.38 23.84 -56.47
N ALA A 2 -4.35 23.39 -55.67
CA ALA A 2 -4.29 23.48 -54.22
C ALA A 2 -3.87 22.11 -53.70
N GLN A 3 -2.72 22.04 -53.04
CA GLN A 3 -2.20 20.81 -52.47
C GLN A 3 -3.08 20.45 -51.27
N ASN A 4 -3.78 19.31 -51.35
CA ASN A 4 -4.44 18.70 -50.20
C ASN A 4 -3.35 18.20 -49.25
N ALA A 5 -3.07 18.98 -48.21
CA ALA A 5 -2.33 18.49 -47.05
C ALA A 5 -3.23 17.51 -46.30
N ALA A 6 -3.07 16.21 -46.57
CA ALA A 6 -3.67 15.18 -45.75
C ALA A 6 -3.05 15.28 -44.34
N ALA A 7 -3.82 15.81 -43.39
CA ALA A 7 -3.43 15.80 -41.99
C ALA A 7 -3.26 14.34 -41.56
N ASN A 8 -2.04 13.99 -41.18
CA ASN A 8 -1.66 12.63 -40.82
C ASN A 8 -2.05 12.42 -39.35
N VAL A 9 -3.31 12.02 -39.12
CA VAL A 9 -3.86 11.77 -37.79
C VAL A 9 -3.24 10.49 -37.24
N ARG A 10 -2.53 10.58 -36.10
CA ARG A 10 -1.84 9.44 -35.49
C ARG A 10 -2.51 8.96 -34.22
N GLN A 11 -3.19 9.85 -33.50
CA GLN A 11 -3.94 9.56 -32.28
C GLN A 11 -5.32 10.22 -32.32
N LEU A 12 -6.28 9.67 -31.57
CA LEU A 12 -7.64 10.21 -31.48
C LEU A 12 -7.65 11.63 -30.89
N ASP A 13 -6.69 11.93 -30.02
CA ASP A 13 -6.48 13.26 -29.44
C ASP A 13 -6.16 14.32 -30.52
N ASP A 14 -5.52 13.93 -31.64
CA ASP A 14 -5.22 14.83 -32.76
C ASP A 14 -6.49 15.31 -33.49
N LEU A 15 -7.63 14.61 -33.30
CA LEU A 15 -8.94 14.96 -33.82
C LEU A 15 -9.77 15.80 -32.82
N GLY A 16 -9.21 16.14 -31.66
CA GLY A 16 -9.93 16.85 -30.59
C GLY A 16 -10.90 15.98 -29.80
N TYR A 17 -10.84 14.65 -29.95
CA TYR A 17 -11.63 13.70 -29.17
C TYR A 17 -10.73 12.99 -28.16
N GLY A 18 -10.96 13.24 -26.87
CA GLY A 18 -10.36 12.44 -25.81
C GLY A 18 -11.14 11.13 -25.64
N LEU A 19 -10.43 10.01 -25.53
CA LEU A 19 -11.03 8.75 -25.08
C LEU A 19 -11.29 8.84 -23.57
N GLU A 20 -12.56 8.95 -23.19
CA GLU A 20 -12.98 8.89 -21.79
C GLU A 20 -13.52 7.48 -21.50
N TRP A 21 -12.82 6.74 -20.63
CA TRP A 21 -13.26 5.41 -20.22
C TRP A 21 -14.28 5.57 -19.08
N LEU A 22 -15.52 5.14 -19.33
CA LEU A 22 -16.60 5.20 -18.35
C LEU A 22 -17.06 3.79 -17.95
N PRO A 23 -17.10 3.45 -16.64
CA PRO A 23 -16.65 4.27 -15.51
C PRO A 23 -15.12 4.47 -15.48
N GLU A 24 -14.66 5.53 -14.80
CA GLU A 24 -13.22 5.75 -14.57
C GLU A 24 -12.60 4.48 -13.94
N PRO A 25 -11.42 4.05 -14.39
CA PRO A 25 -10.73 2.94 -13.75
C PRO A 25 -10.52 3.23 -12.26
N PRO A 26 -10.73 2.24 -11.38
CA PRO A 26 -10.46 2.42 -9.97
C PRO A 26 -8.97 2.78 -9.78
N LYS A 27 -8.70 3.70 -8.85
CA LYS A 27 -7.35 4.21 -8.58
C LYS A 27 -6.79 3.53 -7.32
N PRO A 28 -5.47 3.31 -7.25
CA PRO A 28 -4.80 2.84 -6.04
C PRO A 28 -5.15 3.72 -4.82
N ASP A 29 -5.44 3.08 -3.70
CA ASP A 29 -5.85 3.76 -2.47
C ASP A 29 -4.67 3.85 -1.49
N ILE A 30 -3.87 4.90 -1.66
CA ILE A 30 -2.63 5.14 -0.92
C ILE A 30 -2.89 6.16 0.20
N PRO A 31 -2.66 5.83 1.48
CA PRO A 31 -2.79 6.81 2.56
C PRO A 31 -1.86 8.01 2.39
N ASP A 32 -2.32 9.20 2.78
CA ASP A 32 -1.50 10.41 2.79
C ASP A 32 -0.27 10.27 3.70
N HIS A 33 0.79 11.03 3.43
CA HIS A 33 2.06 10.93 4.16
C HIS A 33 2.71 9.53 4.16
N THR A 34 2.35 8.64 3.22
CA THR A 34 3.07 7.37 3.03
C THR A 34 4.54 7.66 2.71
N PRO A 35 5.51 7.09 3.46
CA PRO A 35 6.93 7.32 3.21
C PRO A 35 7.38 6.80 1.83
N PRO A 36 8.39 7.44 1.21
CA PRO A 36 8.90 7.03 -0.10
C PRO A 36 9.50 5.62 -0.12
N GLU A 37 9.95 5.09 1.01
CA GLU A 37 10.47 3.72 1.13
C GLU A 37 9.35 2.66 1.14
N VAL A 38 8.14 3.03 1.56
CA VAL A 38 6.96 2.13 1.62
C VAL A 38 6.16 2.17 0.32
N LEU A 39 6.16 3.34 -0.33
CA LEU A 39 5.32 3.64 -1.49
C LEU A 39 5.46 2.64 -2.66
N PRO A 40 6.65 2.17 -3.08
CA PRO A 40 6.77 1.26 -4.22
C PRO A 40 6.00 -0.04 -4.02
N SER A 41 6.20 -0.70 -2.87
CA SER A 41 5.54 -1.96 -2.52
C SER A 41 4.04 -1.79 -2.34
N LEU A 42 3.61 -0.70 -1.70
CA LEU A 42 2.18 -0.42 -1.51
C LEU A 42 1.47 -0.12 -2.83
N LEU A 43 2.10 0.65 -3.72
CA LEU A 43 1.56 0.99 -5.03
C LEU A 43 1.43 -0.25 -5.92
N GLU A 44 2.44 -1.14 -5.87
CA GLU A 44 2.37 -2.44 -6.53
C GLU A 44 1.20 -3.28 -5.98
N ALA A 45 1.08 -3.36 -4.66
CA ALA A 45 0.01 -4.12 -4.00
C ALA A 45 -1.39 -3.63 -4.39
N GLU A 46 -1.62 -2.32 -4.37
CA GLU A 46 -2.90 -1.71 -4.76
C GLU A 46 -3.19 -1.93 -6.25
N LYS A 47 -2.19 -1.79 -7.14
CA LYS A 47 -2.38 -2.08 -8.56
C LYS A 47 -2.76 -3.54 -8.80
N LEU A 48 -2.08 -4.48 -8.15
CA LEU A 48 -2.38 -5.91 -8.25
C LEU A 48 -3.76 -6.24 -7.67
N PHE A 49 -4.13 -5.62 -6.54
CA PHE A 49 -5.45 -5.76 -5.94
C PHE A 49 -6.56 -5.34 -6.92
N LEU A 50 -6.36 -4.24 -7.65
CA LEU A 50 -7.32 -3.73 -8.63
C LEU A 50 -7.42 -4.57 -9.91
N LEU A 51 -6.43 -5.43 -10.20
CA LEU A 51 -6.48 -6.37 -11.32
C LEU A 51 -7.35 -7.60 -11.04
N GLY A 52 -7.71 -7.86 -9.78
CA GLY A 52 -8.63 -8.91 -9.37
C GLY A 52 -7.98 -10.13 -8.72
N ASP A 53 -8.83 -11.11 -8.39
CA ASP A 53 -8.51 -12.24 -7.50
C ASP A 53 -7.39 -13.15 -8.02
N ASP A 54 -7.19 -13.23 -9.34
CA ASP A 54 -6.11 -14.03 -9.96
C ASP A 54 -4.71 -13.58 -9.48
N PHE A 55 -4.59 -12.31 -9.06
CA PHE A 55 -3.35 -11.72 -8.56
C PHE A 55 -3.28 -11.67 -7.03
N ALA A 56 -4.24 -12.27 -6.32
CA ALA A 56 -4.38 -12.10 -4.87
C ALA A 56 -3.09 -12.43 -4.11
N ARG A 57 -2.42 -13.53 -4.44
CA ARG A 57 -1.16 -13.93 -3.81
C ARG A 57 -0.04 -12.91 -4.03
N SER A 58 0.09 -12.41 -5.26
CA SER A 58 1.10 -11.42 -5.62
C SER A 58 0.82 -10.09 -4.91
N ALA A 59 -0.44 -9.66 -4.88
CA ALA A 59 -0.87 -8.49 -4.12
C ALA A 59 -0.58 -8.65 -2.62
N GLY A 60 -0.87 -9.82 -2.05
CA GLY A 60 -0.58 -10.14 -0.65
C GLY A 60 0.91 -10.07 -0.31
N ASN A 61 1.78 -10.61 -1.18
CA ASN A 61 3.22 -10.48 -1.01
C ASN A 61 3.69 -9.02 -1.05
N ALA A 62 3.16 -8.22 -1.98
CA ALA A 62 3.48 -6.79 -2.07
C ALA A 62 2.99 -6.00 -0.84
N TYR A 63 1.78 -6.27 -0.31
CA TYR A 63 1.31 -5.66 0.95
C TYR A 63 2.21 -6.03 2.13
N ARG A 64 2.64 -7.30 2.21
CA ARG A 64 3.58 -7.73 3.24
C ARG A 64 4.90 -6.95 3.15
N SER A 65 5.44 -6.79 1.95
CA SER A 65 6.65 -5.98 1.75
C SER A 65 6.45 -4.52 2.16
N ALA A 66 5.27 -3.94 1.93
CA ALA A 66 4.93 -2.60 2.41
C ALA A 66 4.89 -2.52 3.95
N VAL A 67 4.27 -3.49 4.62
CA VAL A 67 4.25 -3.59 6.09
C VAL A 67 5.66 -3.74 6.66
N GLU A 68 6.48 -4.61 6.09
CA GLU A 68 7.86 -4.82 6.53
C GLU A 68 8.69 -3.53 6.41
N ALA A 69 8.57 -2.82 5.28
CA ALA A 69 9.20 -1.52 5.07
C ALA A 69 8.73 -0.47 6.10
N ALA A 70 7.41 -0.36 6.31
CA ALA A 70 6.81 0.57 7.26
C ALA A 70 7.32 0.36 8.69
N LEU A 71 7.35 -0.90 9.15
CA LEU A 71 7.84 -1.24 10.48
C LEU A 71 9.35 -1.05 10.60
N SER A 72 10.11 -1.32 9.54
CA SER A 72 11.55 -1.06 9.48
C SER A 72 11.91 0.41 9.67
N LEU A 73 11.07 1.35 9.22
CA LEU A 73 11.30 2.79 9.43
C LEU A 73 11.09 3.22 10.88
N LYS A 74 10.34 2.45 11.68
CA LYS A 74 10.09 2.73 13.09
C LYS A 74 10.99 1.95 14.04
N ASP A 75 11.65 0.90 13.54
CA ASP A 75 12.62 0.10 14.29
C ASP A 75 14.02 0.73 14.20
N THR A 76 14.46 1.36 15.28
CA THR A 76 15.76 2.05 15.38
C THR A 76 16.92 1.12 15.72
N GLU A 77 16.68 -0.15 16.03
CA GLU A 77 17.67 -1.00 16.69
C GLU A 77 18.01 -2.32 16.01
N SER A 78 17.35 -2.74 14.91
CA SER A 78 17.77 -3.98 14.24
C SER A 78 17.45 -4.13 12.76
N LYS A 79 18.53 -4.31 11.99
CA LYS A 79 18.52 -4.74 10.58
C LYS A 79 18.41 -6.27 10.42
N ASP A 80 18.78 -7.07 11.43
CA ASP A 80 18.91 -8.55 11.35
C ASP A 80 17.90 -9.35 12.19
N LYS A 81 16.83 -8.73 12.70
CA LYS A 81 15.79 -9.42 13.49
C LYS A 81 14.53 -9.68 12.66
N ASN A 82 13.89 -10.83 12.92
CA ASN A 82 12.68 -11.22 12.20
C ASN A 82 11.48 -10.30 12.54
N LEU A 83 10.48 -10.29 11.65
CA LEU A 83 9.29 -9.44 11.78
C LEU A 83 8.53 -9.64 13.10
N ASN A 84 8.47 -10.89 13.58
CA ASN A 84 7.82 -11.23 14.85
C ASN A 84 8.46 -10.50 16.05
N TRP A 85 9.79 -10.48 16.11
CA TRP A 85 10.53 -9.76 17.14
C TRP A 85 10.29 -8.26 17.05
N ARG A 86 10.28 -7.71 15.83
CA ARG A 86 10.05 -6.28 15.59
C ARG A 86 8.66 -5.84 16.07
N ILE A 87 7.62 -6.60 15.76
CA ILE A 87 6.24 -6.32 16.22
C ILE A 87 6.19 -6.27 17.75
N ASN A 88 6.68 -7.33 18.42
CA ASN A 88 6.66 -7.40 19.89
C ASN A 88 7.40 -6.25 20.55
N ARG A 89 8.52 -5.86 19.96
CA ARG A 89 9.30 -4.72 20.43
C ARG A 89 8.53 -3.41 20.26
N LEU A 90 8.00 -3.12 19.09
CA LEU A 90 7.29 -1.87 18.84
C LEU A 90 6.06 -1.72 19.74
N VAL A 91 5.41 -2.84 20.11
CA VAL A 91 4.37 -2.85 21.16
C VAL A 91 4.96 -2.51 22.53
N LYS A 92 6.08 -3.15 22.92
CA LYS A 92 6.76 -2.87 24.20
C LYS A 92 7.22 -1.42 24.32
N ASP A 93 7.69 -0.83 23.23
CA ASP A 93 8.19 0.53 23.15
C ASP A 93 7.04 1.57 23.04
N GLY A 94 5.79 1.11 22.98
CA GLY A 94 4.59 1.97 22.89
C GLY A 94 4.38 2.62 21.52
N VAL A 95 5.15 2.20 20.51
CA VAL A 95 5.01 2.66 19.12
C VAL A 95 3.80 2.02 18.45
N LEU A 96 3.45 0.79 18.84
CA LEU A 96 2.22 0.10 18.45
C LEU A 96 1.35 -0.15 19.69
N THR A 97 0.04 -0.09 19.55
CA THR A 97 -0.87 -0.62 20.59
C THR A 97 -0.82 -2.14 20.61
N VAL A 98 -1.30 -2.75 21.69
CA VAL A 98 -1.37 -4.22 21.83
C VAL A 98 -2.22 -4.82 20.71
N GLU A 99 -3.38 -4.21 20.43
CA GLU A 99 -4.31 -4.66 19.39
C GLU A 99 -3.69 -4.57 17.99
N MET A 100 -2.91 -3.52 17.72
CA MET A 100 -2.17 -3.39 16.47
C MET A 100 -1.07 -4.46 16.35
N GLY A 101 -0.44 -4.82 17.46
CA GLY A 101 0.52 -5.92 17.55
C GLY A 101 -0.12 -7.29 17.25
N ASP A 102 -1.25 -7.59 17.90
CA ASP A 102 -1.99 -8.83 17.68
C ASP A 102 -2.44 -8.97 16.23
N PHE A 103 -2.93 -7.87 15.64
CA PHE A 103 -3.35 -7.85 14.26
C PHE A 103 -2.16 -7.99 13.28
N ALA A 104 -1.00 -7.41 13.59
CA ALA A 104 0.23 -7.61 12.83
C ALA A 104 0.72 -9.07 12.88
N HIS A 105 0.57 -9.76 14.02
CA HIS A 105 0.89 -11.18 14.14
C HIS A 105 -0.03 -12.06 13.30
N HIS A 106 -1.33 -11.75 13.28
CA HIS A 106 -2.31 -12.43 12.44
C HIS A 106 -1.96 -12.30 10.95
N ILE A 107 -1.64 -11.09 10.49
CA ILE A 107 -1.18 -10.84 9.12
C ILE A 107 0.11 -11.57 8.79
N ARG A 108 1.07 -11.62 9.72
CA ARG A 108 2.31 -12.38 9.53
C ARG A 108 2.05 -13.87 9.33
N GLN A 109 1.07 -14.43 10.04
CA GLN A 109 0.64 -15.81 9.85
C GLN A 109 0.03 -16.00 8.46
N LEU A 110 -0.95 -15.17 8.08
CA LEU A 110 -1.57 -15.20 6.74
C LEU A 110 -0.55 -15.07 5.60
N GLY A 111 0.42 -14.16 5.74
CA GLY A 111 1.48 -13.97 4.74
C GLY A 111 2.48 -15.12 4.68
N ASN A 112 2.72 -15.84 5.79
CA ASN A 112 3.50 -17.08 5.76
C ASN A 112 2.71 -18.20 5.07
N ASP A 113 1.41 -18.30 5.35
CA ASP A 113 0.53 -19.30 4.77
C ASP A 113 0.40 -19.10 3.25
N ALA A 114 0.30 -17.86 2.77
CA ALA A 114 0.29 -17.51 1.35
C ALA A 114 1.56 -17.93 0.58
N SER A 115 2.69 -18.06 1.29
CA SER A 115 3.98 -18.46 0.72
C SER A 115 4.15 -19.98 0.64
N HIS A 116 3.35 -20.75 1.39
CA HIS A 116 3.33 -22.22 1.33
C HIS A 116 2.21 -22.67 0.39
N SER A 117 2.56 -23.35 -0.70
CA SER A 117 1.69 -23.73 -1.83
C SER A 117 0.52 -24.69 -1.51
N LEU A 118 0.20 -24.92 -0.23
CA LEU A 118 -0.80 -25.88 0.24
C LEU A 118 -1.92 -25.25 1.08
N LEU A 119 -1.81 -23.96 1.44
CA LEU A 119 -2.88 -23.22 2.12
C LEU A 119 -3.49 -22.21 1.15
N ASP A 120 -4.82 -22.24 1.03
CA ASP A 120 -5.58 -21.37 0.15
C ASP A 120 -5.59 -19.95 0.71
N PHE A 121 -4.67 -19.09 0.25
CA PHE A 121 -4.78 -17.65 0.44
C PHE A 121 -6.00 -17.14 -0.32
N THR A 122 -7.04 -16.76 0.42
CA THR A 122 -8.33 -16.39 -0.15
C THR A 122 -8.38 -14.90 -0.52
N PRO A 123 -9.28 -14.49 -1.42
CA PRO A 123 -9.56 -13.07 -1.67
C PRO A 123 -9.94 -12.30 -0.39
N GLN A 124 -10.59 -12.97 0.57
CA GLN A 124 -10.94 -12.37 1.84
C GLN A 124 -9.70 -12.06 2.70
N ASP A 125 -8.70 -12.95 2.70
CA ASP A 125 -7.43 -12.71 3.39
C ASP A 125 -6.70 -11.51 2.79
N LEU A 126 -6.75 -11.35 1.47
CA LEU A 126 -6.20 -10.17 0.79
C LEU A 126 -6.90 -8.89 1.22
N VAL A 127 -8.22 -8.89 1.33
CA VAL A 127 -9.00 -7.73 1.80
C VAL A 127 -8.61 -7.36 3.23
N GLN A 128 -8.46 -8.33 4.12
CA GLN A 128 -8.01 -8.10 5.49
C GLN A 128 -6.59 -7.55 5.55
N LEU A 129 -5.68 -8.10 4.73
CA LEU A 129 -4.30 -7.65 4.63
C LEU A 129 -4.20 -6.21 4.10
N ARG A 130 -5.00 -5.87 3.09
CA ARG A 130 -5.11 -4.50 2.56
C ARG A 130 -5.58 -3.54 3.65
N LEU A 131 -6.68 -3.89 4.34
CA LEU A 131 -7.23 -3.08 5.42
C LEU A 131 -6.20 -2.85 6.53
N PHE A 132 -5.50 -3.90 6.96
CA PHE A 132 -4.43 -3.78 7.95
C PHE A 132 -3.33 -2.83 7.50
N THR A 133 -2.80 -3.05 6.29
CA THR A 133 -1.67 -2.26 5.77
C THR A 133 -2.01 -0.79 5.74
N LYS A 134 -3.22 -0.44 5.29
CA LYS A 134 -3.71 0.94 5.31
C LYS A 134 -3.81 1.50 6.71
N MET A 135 -4.43 0.78 7.66
CA MET A 135 -4.55 1.25 9.05
C MET A 135 -3.19 1.45 9.70
N LEU A 136 -2.24 0.53 9.47
CA LEU A 136 -0.89 0.62 9.99
C LEU A 136 -0.15 1.86 9.47
N ILE A 137 -0.20 2.10 8.16
CA ILE A 137 0.43 3.28 7.55
C ILE A 137 -0.23 4.56 8.04
N MET A 138 -1.57 4.57 8.12
CA MET A 138 -2.32 5.70 8.66
C MET A 138 -1.88 6.02 10.08
N TYR A 139 -1.77 5.01 10.93
CA TYR A 139 -1.38 5.16 12.32
C TYR A 139 0.08 5.61 12.48
N LEU A 140 1.02 5.00 11.73
CA LEU A 140 2.45 5.26 11.89
C LEU A 140 2.94 6.54 11.20
N PHE A 141 2.26 7.00 10.15
CA PHE A 141 2.76 8.08 9.30
C PHE A 141 1.71 9.14 8.98
N THR A 142 0.49 8.76 8.57
CA THR A 142 -0.54 9.74 8.20
C THR A 142 -0.96 10.58 9.39
N LEU A 143 -1.45 9.98 10.48
CA LEU A 143 -1.93 10.72 11.65
C LEU A 143 -0.83 11.57 12.29
N PRO A 144 0.40 11.07 12.53
CA PRO A 144 1.49 11.92 13.01
C PRO A 144 1.89 13.02 12.00
N GLY A 145 1.86 12.73 10.70
CA GLY A 145 2.24 13.66 9.63
C GLY A 145 1.23 14.80 9.41
N MET A 146 -0.02 14.61 9.83
CA MET A 146 -1.07 15.64 9.81
C MET A 146 -0.88 16.68 10.92
N ILE A 147 -0.10 16.38 11.96
CA ILE A 147 0.14 17.32 13.06
C ILE A 147 1.16 18.38 12.59
N PRO A 148 0.83 19.67 12.64
CA PRO A 148 1.77 20.74 12.31
C PRO A 148 3.03 20.66 13.17
N ALA A 149 4.20 20.90 12.56
CA ALA A 149 5.47 20.91 13.29
C ALA A 149 5.56 22.04 14.34
N GLU A 150 4.77 23.09 14.16
CA GLU A 150 4.66 24.22 15.06
C GLU A 150 3.21 24.33 15.56
N VAL A 151 3.04 24.48 16.87
CA VAL A 151 1.73 24.77 17.46
C VAL A 151 1.33 26.16 16.99
N PRO A 152 0.19 26.34 16.28
CA PRO A 152 -0.25 27.66 15.89
C PRO A 152 -0.42 28.52 17.15
N ASP A 153 0.17 29.72 17.16
CA ASP A 153 -0.03 30.67 18.25
C ASP A 153 -1.54 30.87 18.45
N ALA A 154 -2.00 30.65 19.68
CA ALA A 154 -3.39 30.89 20.05
C ALA A 154 -3.64 32.42 19.98
N THR A 155 -4.28 32.87 18.90
CA THR A 155 -4.77 34.25 18.74
C THR A 155 -5.87 34.58 19.73
#